data_AF-A0AAD7WLT1-F1
#
_entry.id   AF-A0AAD7WLT1-F1
#
_cell.length_a   1.000
_cell.length_b   1.000
_cell.length_c   1.000
_cell.angle_alpha   90.00
_cell.angle_beta   90.00
_cell.angle_gamma   90.00
#
_symmetry.space_group_name_H-M   'P 1'
#
loop_
_entity.id
_entity.type
_entity.pdbx_description
1 polymer ?
#
loop_
_entity_poly.entity_id
_entity_poly.type
_entity_poly.pdbx_seq_one_letter_code
_entity_poly.pdbx_strand_id
1 'polypeptide(L)'
;MLKRFLESKDAIISTLTIINAPVHTLTQEEWEVVREACTVLEPFEQVTVEISAESYVTASKRYSCARVCRRSQPTTTEKQQQQRDK
;
A
#
# COMPACT_ATOMS: atom_id res chain seq x y z
N MET A 1 -1.52 -7.36 -7.83
CA MET A 1 -1.11 -8.58 -7.10
C MET A 1 -1.49 -8.57 -5.62
N LEU A 2 -1.19 -7.50 -4.87
CA LEU A 2 -1.49 -7.43 -3.42
C LEU A 2 -3.00 -7.55 -3.09
N LYS A 3 -3.88 -6.94 -3.91
CA LYS A 3 -5.35 -7.09 -3.78
C LYS A 3 -5.82 -8.55 -3.77
N ARG A 4 -5.30 -9.35 -4.71
CA ARG A 4 -5.63 -10.78 -4.83
C ARG A 4 -5.11 -11.62 -3.66
N PHE A 5 -4.00 -11.20 -3.03
CA PHE A 5 -3.51 -11.81 -1.80
C PHE A 5 -4.48 -11.59 -0.63
N LEU A 6 -5.06 -10.38 -0.50
CA LEU A 6 -6.11 -10.11 0.50
C LEU A 6 -7.39 -10.88 0.23
N GLU A 7 -7.84 -10.95 -1.03
CA GLU A 7 -9.02 -11.74 -1.42
C GLU A 7 -8.86 -13.23 -1.10
N SER A 8 -7.61 -13.72 -1.13
CA SER A 8 -7.28 -15.11 -0.85
C SER A 8 -6.92 -15.36 0.63
N LYS A 9 -7.13 -14.39 1.54
CA LYS A 9 -6.74 -14.49 2.95
C LYS A 9 -7.19 -15.81 3.59
N ASP A 10 -8.46 -16.14 3.48
CA ASP A 10 -9.03 -17.32 4.13
C ASP A 10 -8.50 -18.62 3.53
N ALA A 11 -8.31 -18.66 2.20
CA ALA A 11 -7.72 -19.80 1.51
C ALA A 11 -6.25 -20.00 1.91
N ILE A 12 -5.49 -18.91 2.05
CA ILE A 12 -4.08 -18.94 2.48
C ILE A 12 -3.99 -19.45 3.92
N ILE A 13 -4.80 -18.92 4.85
CA ILE A 13 -4.81 -19.37 6.24
C ILE A 13 -5.22 -20.84 6.35
N SER A 14 -6.27 -21.24 5.63
CA SER A 14 -6.74 -22.63 5.60
C SER A 14 -5.66 -23.58 5.09
N THR A 15 -5.01 -23.25 3.97
CA THR A 15 -3.96 -24.09 3.39
C THR A 15 -2.71 -24.17 4.28
N LEU A 16 -2.26 -23.05 4.87
CA LEU A 16 -1.16 -23.05 5.85
C LEU A 16 -1.45 -23.95 7.06
N THR A 17 -2.70 -23.94 7.52
CA THR A 17 -3.16 -24.80 8.63
C THR A 17 -3.15 -26.28 8.22
N ILE A 18 -3.66 -26.60 7.02
CA ILE A 18 -3.74 -27.97 6.51
C ILE A 18 -2.35 -28.59 6.34
N ILE A 19 -1.41 -27.84 5.76
CA ILE A 19 -0.05 -28.34 5.51
C ILE A 19 0.85 -28.26 6.75
N ASN A 20 0.33 -27.74 7.87
CA ASN A 20 1.06 -27.47 9.11
C ASN A 20 2.40 -26.79 8.83
N ALA A 21 2.38 -25.75 7.99
CA ALA A 21 3.60 -25.11 7.52
C ALA A 21 4.35 -24.46 8.70
N PRO A 22 5.69 -24.53 8.75
CA PRO A 22 6.49 -23.91 9.80
C PRO A 22 6.65 -22.38 9.58
N VAL A 23 5.61 -21.73 9.04
CA VAL A 23 5.55 -20.29 8.82
C VAL A 23 4.43 -19.70 9.65
N HIS A 24 4.73 -18.63 10.37
CA HIS A 24 3.72 -17.89 11.10
C HIS A 24 2.76 -17.22 10.14
N THR A 25 1.46 -17.42 10.37
CA THR A 25 0.42 -16.66 9.69
C THR A 25 0.51 -15.21 10.12
N LEU A 26 0.28 -14.29 9.18
CA LEU A 26 0.19 -12.86 9.49
C LEU A 26 -0.87 -12.63 10.58
N THR A 27 -0.51 -11.80 11.54
CA THR A 27 -1.39 -11.29 12.60
C THR A 27 -2.48 -10.42 12.00
N GLN A 28 -3.56 -10.18 12.76
CA GLN A 28 -4.66 -9.34 12.29
C GLN A 28 -4.20 -7.90 11.97
N GLU A 29 -3.26 -7.37 12.75
CA GLU A 29 -2.64 -6.06 12.53
C GLU A 29 -1.87 -6.02 11.20
N GLU A 30 -1.08 -7.06 10.89
CA GLU A 30 -0.37 -7.14 9.61
C GLU A 30 -1.34 -7.25 8.42
N TRP A 31 -2.46 -7.95 8.57
CA TRP A 31 -3.51 -7.98 7.54
C TRP A 31 -4.17 -6.61 7.32
N GLU A 32 -4.32 -5.81 8.38
CA GLU A 32 -4.79 -4.43 8.28
C GLU A 32 -3.78 -3.55 7.53
N VAL A 33 -2.49 -3.66 7.83
CA VAL A 33 -1.43 -2.94 7.13
C VAL A 33 -1.40 -3.27 5.64
N VAL A 34 -1.56 -4.55 5.27
CA VAL A 34 -1.63 -4.96 3.85
C VAL A 34 -2.85 -4.35 3.15
N ARG A 35 -3.98 -4.20 3.85
CA ARG A 35 -5.19 -3.54 3.34
C ARG A 35 -4.95 -2.06 3.11
N GLU A 36 -4.39 -1.37 4.10
CA GLU A 36 -4.06 0.05 3.98
C GLU A 36 -3.06 0.31 2.86
N ALA A 37 -2.03 -0.55 2.74
CA ALA A 37 -1.07 -0.50 1.64
C ALA A 37 -1.77 -0.63 0.27
N CYS A 38 -2.79 -1.49 0.13
CA CYS A 38 -3.56 -1.56 -1.11
C CYS A 38 -4.28 -0.25 -1.43
N THR A 39 -4.86 0.41 -0.43
CA THR A 39 -5.54 1.71 -0.60
C THR A 39 -4.55 2.81 -1.01
N VAL A 40 -3.37 2.83 -0.39
CA VAL A 40 -2.31 3.80 -0.73
C VAL A 40 -1.77 3.55 -2.14
N LEU A 41 -1.64 2.29 -2.55
CA LEU A 41 -1.05 1.88 -3.83
C LEU A 41 -2.02 1.97 -5.02
N GLU A 42 -3.34 1.89 -4.79
CA GLU A 42 -4.36 2.00 -5.84
C GLU A 42 -4.25 3.24 -6.75
N PRO A 43 -4.08 4.48 -6.23
CA PRO A 43 -3.92 5.64 -7.11
C PRO A 43 -2.62 5.59 -7.93
N PHE A 44 -1.56 4.91 -7.46
CA PHE A 44 -0.34 4.70 -8.24
C PHE A 44 -0.52 3.70 -9.35
N GLU A 45 -1.30 2.63 -9.12
CA GLU A 45 -1.69 1.67 -10.15
C GLU A 45 -2.45 2.38 -11.27
N GLN A 46 -3.47 3.19 -10.93
CA GLN A 46 -4.25 3.95 -11.91
C GLN A 46 -3.39 4.91 -12.74
N VAL A 47 -2.55 5.71 -12.09
CA VAL A 47 -1.63 6.63 -12.78
C VAL A 47 -0.62 5.88 -13.63
N THR A 48 -0.11 4.74 -13.17
CA THR A 48 0.86 3.94 -13.93
C THR A 48 0.22 3.34 -15.18
N VAL A 49 -0.98 2.79 -15.06
CA VAL A 49 -1.75 2.28 -16.21
C VAL A 49 -2.00 3.41 -17.22
N GLU A 50 -2.47 4.57 -16.75
CA GLU A 50 -2.77 5.72 -17.59
C GLU A 50 -1.52 6.25 -18.33
N ILE A 51 -0.37 6.32 -17.65
CA ILE A 51 0.90 6.75 -18.24
C ILE A 51 1.42 5.69 -19.22
N SER A 52 1.31 4.41 -18.90
CA SER A 52 1.80 3.31 -19.73
C SER A 52 0.98 3.08 -21.01
N ALA A 53 -0.28 3.51 -21.03
CA ALA A 53 -1.16 3.41 -22.19
C ALA A 53 -0.87 4.47 -23.26
N GLU A 54 -0.08 5.49 -22.96
CA GLU A 54 0.23 6.59 -23.87
C GLU A 54 1.67 6.51 -24.39
N SER A 55 1.86 6.65 -25.71
CA SER A 55 3.20 6.73 -26.31
C SER A 55 3.91 8.06 -26.01
N TYR A 56 3.17 9.08 -25.59
CA TYR A 56 3.66 10.41 -25.23
C TYR A 56 3.02 10.92 -23.95
N VAL A 57 3.78 10.88 -22.85
CA VAL A 57 3.34 11.35 -21.53
C VAL A 57 3.31 12.88 -21.52
N THR A 58 2.11 13.47 -21.50
CA THR A 58 1.92 14.93 -21.42
C THR A 58 2.33 15.47 -20.05
N ALA A 59 2.79 16.73 -19.99
CA ALA A 59 3.26 17.36 -18.74
C ALA A 59 2.20 17.41 -17.63
N SER A 60 0.92 17.49 -18.00
CA SER A 60 -0.24 17.44 -17.11
C SER A 60 -0.34 16.11 -16.33
N LYS A 61 -0.04 14.97 -16.97
CA LYS A 61 -0.02 13.64 -16.33
C LYS A 61 1.21 13.42 -15.46
N ARG A 62 2.34 14.00 -15.86
CA ARG A 62 3.54 14.03 -15.02
C ARG A 62 3.27 14.78 -13.70
N TYR A 63 2.51 15.87 -13.76
CA TYR A 63 2.08 16.63 -12.59
C TYR A 63 1.00 15.88 -11.75
N SER A 64 0.11 15.08 -12.37
CA SER A 64 -0.85 14.26 -11.61
C SER A 64 -0.15 13.18 -10.78
N CYS A 65 0.83 12.48 -11.37
CA CYS A 65 1.67 11.50 -10.67
C CYS A 65 2.42 12.14 -9.49
N ALA A 66 3.09 13.29 -9.71
CA ALA A 66 3.79 14.01 -8.65
C ALA A 66 2.86 14.45 -7.51
N ARG A 67 1.59 14.76 -7.81
CA ARG A 67 0.60 15.17 -6.81
C ARG A 67 0.07 13.98 -6.01
N VAL A 68 -0.15 12.84 -6.66
CA VAL A 68 -0.50 11.57 -6.01
C VAL A 68 0.63 11.13 -5.07
N CYS A 69 1.88 11.09 -5.54
CA CYS A 69 3.06 10.84 -4.68
C CYS A 69 3.09 11.74 -3.44
N ARG A 70 2.75 13.03 -3.59
CA ARG A 70 2.81 14.01 -2.50
C ARG A 70 1.65 13.87 -1.50
N ARG A 71 0.49 13.38 -1.94
CA ARG A 71 -0.68 13.11 -1.08
C ARG A 71 -0.56 11.79 -0.33
N SER A 72 0.13 10.81 -0.90
CA SER A 72 0.35 9.50 -0.29
C SER A 72 1.50 9.47 0.72
N GLN A 73 2.22 10.58 0.93
CA GLN A 73 3.20 10.67 2.01
C GLN A 73 2.45 10.68 3.34
N PRO A 74 2.66 9.68 4.22
CA PRO A 74 2.14 9.77 5.57
C PRO A 74 2.81 10.97 6.25
N THR A 75 2.00 11.82 6.88
CA THR A 75 2.46 12.85 7.80
C THR A 75 3.20 12.18 8.96
N THR A 76 4.50 12.01 8.83
CA THR A 76 5.40 11.83 9.97
C THR A 76 5.53 13.18 10.67
N THR A 77 4.48 13.55 11.41
CA THR A 77 4.53 14.66 12.36
C THR A 77 4.02 14.17 13.71
N GLU A 78 4.78 13.27 14.33
CA GLU A 78 4.85 13.22 15.78
C GLU A 78 6.29 12.91 16.18
N LYS A 79 6.74 13.59 17.25
CA LYS A 79 8.10 13.64 17.82
C LYS A 79 9.04 14.74 17.31
N GLN A 80 8.59 16.00 17.35
CA GLN A 80 9.43 17.12 17.82
C GLN A 80 8.56 18.21 18.49
N GLN A 81 7.81 17.89 19.55
CA GLN A 81 7.23 18.92 20.43
C GLN A 81 7.09 18.44 21.88
N GLN A 82 8.07 17.69 22.37
CA GLN A 82 8.22 17.43 23.81
C GLN A 82 9.69 17.46 24.20
N GLN A 83 10.38 18.53 23.78
CA GLN A 83 11.70 18.90 24.26
C GLN A 83 11.82 20.43 24.24
N ARG A 84 10.80 21.11 24.76
CA ARG A 84 10.84 22.55 25.05
C ARG A 84 9.87 22.93 26.16
N ASP A 85 9.84 22.14 27.23
CA ASP A 85 9.46 22.66 28.54
C ASP A 85 10.39 22.00 29.54
N LYS A 86 11.32 22.85 29.99
CA LYS A 86 12.37 22.64 30.96
C LYS A 86 12.01 23.52 32.14
#